data_AF-A0AA35RUH6-F1
#
_entry.id   AF-A0AA35RUH6-F1
#
_cell.length_a   1.000
_cell.length_b   1.000
_cell.length_c   1.000
_cell.angle_alpha   90.00
_cell.angle_beta   90.00
_cell.angle_gamma   90.00
#
_symmetry.space_group_name_H-M   'P 1'
#
loop_
_entity.id
_entity.type
_entity.pdbx_description
1 polymer ?
#
loop_
_entity_poly.entity_id
_entity_poly.type
_entity_poly.pdbx_seq_one_letter_code
_entity_poly.pdbx_strand_id
1 'polypeptide(L)'
;MFWLNYARSTLSPSRALTCGHGATHAVLGASSPVTTVHVFGVNQAHRSLCVMTSKCSGASPLTLFYKNVLRSAFPPVRCAFAYGSAVFHQHRRPEGKMLDLVFVVDDAEVWHRSNLAVNSDHYSFVQYLGSDTIANIQRAGAGVYYNTLVQINEQVLKYGVIGIKDFIDDLIRWKWLYISGRLHKPVLFLTDVEREPTLTEALKSNIVSAACCATLLMEDNVHFTPVEFFNQVAGLSYKGDFRMFVGEDKEKVINIVRGSLLEFQDLYSSVLPEFVDFLPDNLMMKKKNVTLESFESYIPEAIKQTIMQGKSLRSALSTIVQKSSVQQSLKGVVTAGFHVSLSVSIRSNFVTHQD
;
A
#
# COMPACT_ATOMS: atom_id res chain seq x y z
N MET A 1 -46.88 46.44 2.11
CA MET A 1 -46.57 47.73 1.45
C MET A 1 -45.33 47.47 0.60
N PHE A 2 -45.46 47.32 -0.72
CA PHE A 2 -45.24 48.40 -1.73
C PHE A 2 -43.96 49.21 -1.47
N TRP A 3 -43.04 49.50 -2.39
CA TRP A 3 -42.66 49.11 -3.77
C TRP A 3 -41.55 50.17 -4.14
N LEU A 4 -40.69 49.86 -5.14
CA LEU A 4 -40.10 50.79 -6.14
C LEU A 4 -39.14 51.91 -5.70
N ASN A 5 -38.04 52.19 -6.41
CA ASN A 5 -37.88 52.49 -7.86
C ASN A 5 -36.39 52.27 -8.29
N TYR A 6 -35.99 52.11 -9.57
CA TYR A 6 -36.26 53.01 -10.71
C TYR A 6 -35.92 52.36 -12.08
N ALA A 7 -36.91 52.42 -13.01
CA ALA A 7 -36.90 52.71 -14.48
C ALA A 7 -35.79 52.18 -15.43
N ARG A 8 -35.96 52.02 -16.76
CA ARG A 8 -37.01 51.82 -17.80
C ARG A 8 -36.23 51.88 -19.13
N SER A 9 -36.60 51.08 -20.13
CA SER A 9 -36.69 51.49 -21.56
C SER A 9 -37.27 50.31 -22.36
N THR A 10 -38.57 50.36 -22.66
CA THR A 10 -39.22 50.75 -23.94
C THR A 10 -39.39 49.60 -24.93
N LEU A 11 -40.64 49.12 -25.00
CA LEU A 11 -41.24 48.31 -26.06
C LEU A 11 -41.65 49.19 -27.26
N SER A 12 -41.65 48.62 -28.46
CA SER A 12 -42.66 48.91 -29.49
C SER A 12 -42.68 47.79 -30.58
N PRO A 13 -43.78 47.61 -31.32
CA PRO A 13 -44.38 46.30 -31.60
C PRO A 13 -44.46 45.94 -33.10
N SER A 14 -44.93 44.72 -33.44
CA SER A 14 -46.10 44.48 -34.33
C SER A 14 -46.07 43.15 -35.11
N ARG A 15 -47.28 42.56 -35.17
CA ARG A 15 -47.88 41.72 -36.24
C ARG A 15 -47.66 40.21 -36.26
N ALA A 16 -48.79 39.54 -36.02
CA ALA A 16 -49.09 38.16 -36.33
C ALA A 16 -49.28 37.93 -37.84
N LEU A 17 -48.91 36.74 -38.30
CA LEU A 17 -49.46 36.05 -39.47
C LEU A 17 -49.34 34.53 -39.25
N THR A 18 -50.46 33.85 -39.44
CA THR A 18 -50.68 32.40 -39.27
C THR A 18 -50.45 31.63 -40.56
N CYS A 19 -49.84 30.44 -40.44
CA CYS A 19 -49.90 29.21 -41.27
C CYS A 19 -48.55 28.49 -41.02
N GLY A 20 -48.38 27.22 -40.67
CA GLY A 20 -49.16 26.00 -40.82
C GLY A 20 -48.13 24.90 -41.19
N HIS A 21 -48.20 23.73 -40.55
CA HIS A 21 -47.44 22.48 -40.78
C HIS A 21 -46.09 22.27 -40.04
N GLY A 22 -46.17 21.52 -38.94
CA GLY A 22 -45.54 20.20 -38.77
C GLY A 22 -44.01 20.10 -38.71
N ALA A 23 -43.47 19.96 -37.50
CA ALA A 23 -42.47 18.94 -37.14
C ALA A 23 -42.08 19.09 -35.66
N THR A 24 -42.41 18.09 -34.86
CA THR A 24 -41.97 17.94 -33.46
C THR A 24 -40.49 17.54 -33.43
N HIS A 25 -39.63 18.38 -32.85
CA HIS A 25 -38.36 17.94 -32.28
C HIS A 25 -38.15 18.64 -30.93
N ALA A 26 -38.24 17.85 -29.86
CA ALA A 26 -38.01 18.27 -28.49
C ALA A 26 -36.53 18.61 -28.28
N VAL A 27 -36.27 19.80 -27.75
CA VAL A 27 -34.97 20.23 -27.24
C VAL A 27 -34.81 19.68 -25.83
N LEU A 28 -33.95 18.68 -25.65
CA LEU A 28 -33.50 18.22 -24.33
C LEU A 28 -32.26 19.02 -23.93
N GLY A 29 -32.42 19.90 -22.94
CA GLY A 29 -31.32 20.50 -22.20
C GLY A 29 -30.63 19.45 -21.34
N ALA A 30 -29.36 19.15 -21.65
CA ALA A 30 -28.54 18.26 -20.85
C ALA A 30 -27.95 19.02 -19.66
N SER A 31 -28.57 18.88 -18.49
CA SER A 31 -27.91 19.10 -17.21
C SER A 31 -27.03 17.88 -16.91
N SER A 32 -25.72 18.09 -16.81
CA SER A 32 -24.75 17.05 -16.46
C SER A 32 -25.05 16.47 -15.07
N PRO A 33 -25.13 15.13 -14.90
CA PRO A 33 -25.26 14.54 -13.57
C PRO A 33 -23.89 14.52 -12.88
N VAL A 34 -23.82 15.11 -11.69
CA VAL A 34 -22.77 14.82 -10.71
C VAL A 34 -22.79 13.32 -10.45
N THR A 35 -21.74 12.62 -10.87
CA THR A 35 -21.65 11.18 -10.68
C THR A 35 -21.22 10.93 -9.23
N THR A 36 -22.18 10.62 -8.37
CA THR A 36 -21.91 10.14 -7.01
C THR A 36 -21.26 8.76 -7.11
N VAL A 37 -19.95 8.69 -6.82
CA VAL A 37 -19.23 7.41 -6.72
C VAL A 37 -19.68 6.73 -5.43
N HIS A 38 -20.39 5.61 -5.53
CA HIS A 38 -20.74 4.79 -4.37
C HIS A 38 -19.47 4.17 -3.78
N VAL A 39 -19.14 4.56 -2.55
CA VAL A 39 -17.84 4.33 -1.89
C VAL A 39 -17.70 2.92 -1.29
N PHE A 40 -18.81 2.22 -1.03
CA PHE A 40 -18.82 0.79 -0.66
C PHE A 40 -20.08 0.15 -1.25
N GLY A 41 -19.91 -0.78 -2.19
CA GLY A 41 -21.05 -1.50 -2.79
C GLY A 41 -21.67 -2.46 -1.78
N VAL A 42 -22.86 -2.14 -1.27
CA VAL A 42 -23.62 -3.03 -0.39
C VAL A 42 -24.11 -4.23 -1.21
N ASN A 43 -23.42 -5.36 -1.09
CA ASN A 43 -23.97 -6.66 -1.43
C ASN A 43 -23.55 -7.66 -0.36
N GLN A 44 -24.37 -7.77 0.69
CA GLN A 44 -24.27 -8.80 1.72
C GLN A 44 -24.68 -10.16 1.12
N ALA A 45 -23.74 -10.82 0.48
CA ALA A 45 -23.80 -12.26 0.23
C ALA A 45 -22.42 -12.82 0.53
N HIS A 46 -22.36 -13.89 1.34
CA HIS A 46 -21.15 -14.63 1.74
C HIS A 46 -20.11 -14.70 0.60
N ARG A 47 -19.19 -13.74 0.58
CA ARG A 47 -18.00 -13.81 -0.26
C ARG A 47 -16.94 -14.49 0.59
N SER A 48 -16.64 -15.75 0.25
CA SER A 48 -15.39 -16.38 0.65
C SER A 48 -14.26 -15.37 0.48
N LEU A 49 -13.44 -15.22 1.52
CA LEU A 49 -12.47 -14.15 1.66
C LEU A 49 -11.59 -14.03 0.41
N CYS A 50 -11.87 -13.05 -0.45
CA CYS A 50 -11.02 -12.71 -1.58
C CYS A 50 -9.93 -11.78 -1.04
N VAL A 51 -8.88 -12.37 -0.50
CA VAL A 51 -7.65 -11.64 -0.17
C VAL A 51 -7.01 -11.31 -1.50
N MET A 52 -7.37 -10.17 -2.05
CA MET A 52 -6.71 -9.57 -3.21
C MET A 52 -6.77 -10.39 -4.51
N THR A 53 -7.86 -10.24 -5.25
CA THR A 53 -7.76 -9.77 -6.63
C THR A 53 -9.02 -8.96 -6.94
N SER A 54 -8.87 -7.77 -7.49
CA SER A 54 -9.94 -7.19 -8.29
C SER A 54 -10.30 -8.23 -9.34
N LYS A 55 -11.54 -8.75 -9.30
CA LYS A 55 -12.12 -9.55 -10.38
C LYS A 55 -12.23 -8.67 -11.64
N CYS A 56 -11.10 -8.44 -12.29
CA CYS A 56 -11.04 -8.02 -13.68
C CYS A 56 -10.46 -9.21 -14.45
N SER A 57 -11.34 -9.78 -15.27
CA SER A 57 -11.04 -10.75 -16.32
C SER A 57 -9.71 -10.44 -17.03
N GLY A 58 -8.72 -11.33 -16.87
CA GLY A 58 -7.39 -11.26 -17.51
C GLY A 58 -6.35 -10.50 -16.70
N ALA A 59 -5.20 -11.13 -16.39
CA ALA A 59 -4.06 -10.42 -15.83
C ALA A 59 -3.60 -9.34 -16.82
N SER A 60 -3.37 -8.12 -16.34
CA SER A 60 -2.88 -7.04 -17.20
C SER A 60 -1.56 -7.45 -17.88
N PRO A 61 -1.25 -6.93 -19.09
CA PRO A 61 0.02 -7.21 -19.76
C PRO A 61 1.23 -6.92 -18.87
N LEU A 62 1.14 -5.89 -18.03
CA LEU A 62 2.17 -5.52 -17.05
C LEU A 62 2.35 -6.59 -15.96
N THR A 63 1.26 -7.12 -15.40
CA THR A 63 1.31 -8.22 -14.44
C THR A 63 1.92 -9.47 -15.06
N LEU A 64 1.57 -9.79 -16.31
CA LEU A 64 2.13 -10.94 -17.02
C LEU A 64 3.64 -10.78 -17.28
N PHE A 65 4.07 -9.57 -17.64
CA PHE A 65 5.48 -9.22 -17.79
C PHE A 65 6.26 -9.45 -16.48
N TYR A 66 5.78 -8.94 -15.35
CA TYR A 66 6.45 -9.14 -14.06
C TYR A 66 6.48 -10.61 -13.62
N LYS A 67 5.41 -11.38 -13.90
CA LYS A 67 5.39 -12.83 -13.67
C LYS A 67 6.43 -13.56 -14.53
N ASN A 68 6.63 -13.12 -15.77
CA ASN A 68 7.66 -13.70 -16.65
C ASN A 68 9.06 -13.37 -16.15
N VAL A 69 9.33 -12.10 -15.78
CA VAL A 69 10.61 -11.68 -15.18
C VAL A 69 10.94 -12.53 -13.94
N LEU A 70 9.95 -12.72 -13.04
CA LEU A 70 10.13 -13.53 -11.85
C LEU A 70 10.54 -14.97 -12.19
N ARG A 71 9.89 -15.58 -13.19
CA ARG A 71 10.14 -16.99 -13.57
C ARG A 71 11.43 -17.19 -14.35
N SER A 72 11.82 -16.24 -15.19
CA SER A 72 12.97 -16.41 -16.09
C SER A 72 14.28 -15.97 -15.47
N ALA A 73 14.26 -14.98 -14.56
CA ALA A 73 15.48 -14.34 -14.07
C ALA A 73 15.88 -14.74 -12.66
N PHE A 74 15.04 -15.43 -11.89
CA PHE A 74 15.31 -15.71 -10.48
C PHE A 74 15.10 -17.19 -10.13
N PRO A 75 15.82 -17.71 -9.12
CA PRO A 75 15.51 -19.01 -8.55
C PRO A 75 14.08 -19.05 -7.98
N PRO A 76 13.47 -20.24 -7.84
CA PRO A 76 12.11 -20.39 -7.35
C PRO A 76 11.85 -19.66 -6.02
N VAL A 77 10.65 -19.08 -5.91
CA VAL A 77 10.17 -18.39 -4.70
C VAL A 77 8.84 -19.00 -4.28
N ARG A 78 8.52 -18.95 -2.98
CA ARG A 78 7.22 -19.37 -2.46
C ARG A 78 6.15 -18.31 -2.71
N CYS A 79 6.51 -17.06 -2.46
CA CYS A 79 5.66 -15.93 -2.71
C CYS A 79 6.48 -14.75 -3.25
N ALA A 80 5.90 -13.96 -4.15
CA ALA A 80 6.46 -12.69 -4.54
C ALA A 80 5.36 -11.64 -4.69
N PHE A 81 5.68 -10.41 -4.31
CA PHE A 81 4.82 -9.26 -4.56
C PHE A 81 5.63 -8.04 -4.99
N ALA A 82 5.03 -7.27 -5.88
CA ALA A 82 5.52 -5.98 -6.32
C ALA A 82 4.80 -4.86 -5.58
N TYR A 83 5.51 -3.75 -5.38
CA TYR A 83 4.94 -2.58 -4.73
C TYR A 83 5.57 -1.27 -5.22
N GLY A 84 5.04 -0.16 -4.69
CA GLY A 84 5.53 1.19 -4.99
C GLY A 84 4.78 1.85 -6.15
N SER A 85 5.23 3.06 -6.50
CA SER A 85 4.56 3.90 -7.50
C SER A 85 4.59 3.31 -8.92
N ALA A 86 5.58 2.46 -9.22
CA ALA A 86 5.70 1.72 -10.46
C ALA A 86 4.59 0.67 -10.71
N VAL A 87 3.84 0.29 -9.67
CA VAL A 87 2.77 -0.73 -9.76
C VAL A 87 1.38 -0.11 -9.88
N PHE A 88 1.10 0.96 -9.12
CA PHE A 88 -0.27 1.46 -8.93
C PHE A 88 -0.60 2.76 -9.67
N HIS A 89 0.38 3.50 -10.19
CA HIS A 89 0.12 4.81 -10.82
C HIS A 89 0.06 4.77 -12.35
N GLN A 90 0.22 3.62 -13.00
CA GLN A 90 0.46 3.58 -14.44
C GLN A 90 -0.18 2.37 -15.13
N HIS A 91 -1.03 2.64 -16.13
CA HIS A 91 -1.52 1.64 -17.10
C HIS A 91 -0.47 1.23 -18.15
N ARG A 92 0.71 1.88 -18.14
CA ARG A 92 1.85 1.63 -19.04
C ARG A 92 3.10 1.29 -18.23
N ARG A 93 4.09 0.67 -18.89
CA ARG A 93 5.38 0.35 -18.27
C ARG A 93 6.01 1.66 -17.73
N PRO A 94 6.47 1.69 -16.47
CA PRO A 94 7.16 2.85 -15.93
C PRO A 94 8.51 3.02 -16.62
N GLU A 95 8.60 3.87 -17.64
CA GLU A 95 9.90 4.28 -18.15
C GLU A 95 10.66 5.00 -17.01
N GLY A 96 11.82 4.46 -16.66
CA GLY A 96 12.73 5.05 -15.68
C GLY A 96 12.39 4.88 -14.19
N LYS A 97 11.23 4.33 -13.80
CA LYS A 97 10.93 4.06 -12.38
C LYS A 97 11.34 2.65 -11.96
N MET A 98 12.04 2.57 -10.84
CA MET A 98 12.45 1.31 -10.24
C MET A 98 11.23 0.54 -9.71
N LEU A 99 11.15 -0.74 -10.04
CA LEU A 99 10.14 -1.65 -9.50
C LEU A 99 10.65 -2.26 -8.20
N ASP A 100 9.91 -2.07 -7.11
CA ASP A 100 10.21 -2.70 -5.83
C ASP A 100 9.49 -4.06 -5.71
N LEU A 101 10.25 -5.09 -5.34
CA LEU A 101 9.81 -6.47 -5.20
C LEU A 101 10.20 -7.03 -3.83
N VAL A 102 9.43 -8.00 -3.34
CA VAL A 102 9.84 -8.87 -2.23
C VAL A 102 9.62 -10.32 -2.64
N PHE A 103 10.61 -11.15 -2.37
CA PHE A 103 10.63 -12.59 -2.56
C PHE A 103 10.63 -13.28 -1.20
N VAL A 104 9.64 -14.13 -0.99
CA VAL A 104 9.54 -15.02 0.17
C VAL A 104 10.03 -16.39 -0.24
N VAL A 105 11.01 -16.91 0.50
CA VAL A 105 11.74 -18.14 0.15
C VAL A 105 11.74 -19.11 1.31
N ASP A 106 11.87 -20.41 1.05
CA ASP A 106 11.90 -21.43 2.10
C ASP A 106 13.14 -21.28 2.99
N ASP A 107 14.31 -21.17 2.35
CA ASP A 107 15.60 -21.00 3.00
C ASP A 107 16.40 -19.92 2.25
N ALA A 108 16.73 -18.84 2.96
CA ALA A 108 17.40 -17.69 2.37
C ALA A 108 18.84 -18.00 1.94
N GLU A 109 19.57 -18.86 2.66
CA GLU A 109 20.94 -19.22 2.31
C GLU A 109 20.97 -20.07 1.03
N VAL A 110 20.09 -21.08 0.95
CA VAL A 110 19.96 -21.92 -0.24
C VAL A 110 19.51 -21.10 -1.45
N TRP A 111 18.58 -20.18 -1.25
CA TRP A 111 18.13 -19.29 -2.31
C TRP A 111 19.25 -18.34 -2.77
N HIS A 112 19.98 -17.71 -1.84
CA HIS A 112 21.11 -16.85 -2.18
C HIS A 112 22.23 -17.60 -2.90
N ARG A 113 22.51 -18.85 -2.52
CA ARG A 113 23.46 -19.72 -3.22
C ARG A 113 23.04 -19.94 -4.68
N SER A 114 21.78 -20.29 -4.89
CA SER A 114 21.22 -20.48 -6.23
C SER A 114 21.25 -19.18 -7.04
N ASN A 115 20.89 -18.06 -6.42
CA ASN A 115 20.87 -16.76 -7.10
C ASN A 115 22.29 -16.25 -7.40
N LEU A 116 23.29 -16.51 -6.55
CA LEU A 116 24.69 -16.17 -6.85
C LEU A 116 25.24 -16.96 -8.05
N ALA A 117 24.77 -18.18 -8.26
CA ALA A 117 25.22 -19.00 -9.38
C ALA A 117 24.79 -18.46 -10.76
N VAL A 118 23.68 -17.71 -10.81
CA VAL A 118 23.11 -17.18 -12.06
C VAL A 118 23.14 -15.65 -12.15
N ASN A 119 23.14 -14.95 -11.01
CA ASN A 119 22.97 -13.51 -10.89
C ASN A 119 23.94 -12.93 -9.83
N SER A 120 25.23 -13.29 -9.90
CA SER A 120 26.23 -12.82 -8.95
C SER A 120 26.40 -11.29 -8.97
N ASP A 121 26.23 -10.69 -10.14
CA ASP A 121 26.31 -9.25 -10.41
C ASP A 121 25.16 -8.43 -9.78
N HIS A 122 24.06 -9.07 -9.36
CA HIS A 122 23.01 -8.38 -8.61
C HIS A 122 23.47 -7.95 -7.21
N TYR A 123 24.50 -8.60 -6.68
CA TYR A 123 25.06 -8.32 -5.38
C TYR A 123 26.28 -7.41 -5.52
N SER A 124 26.55 -6.61 -4.48
CA SER A 124 27.76 -5.79 -4.40
C SER A 124 29.01 -6.66 -4.18
N PHE A 125 30.04 -6.11 -3.52
CA PHE A 125 31.23 -6.86 -3.12
C PHE A 125 30.90 -8.08 -2.23
N VAL A 126 29.74 -8.12 -1.57
CA VAL A 126 29.34 -9.24 -0.70
C VAL A 126 29.19 -10.56 -1.44
N GLN A 127 29.06 -10.54 -2.76
CA GLN A 127 29.01 -11.75 -3.59
C GLN A 127 30.23 -12.67 -3.37
N TYR A 128 31.41 -12.07 -3.14
CA TYR A 128 32.67 -12.80 -2.96
C TYR A 128 32.80 -13.47 -1.60
N LEU A 129 31.90 -13.15 -0.65
CA LEU A 129 31.88 -13.73 0.70
C LEU A 129 30.95 -14.96 0.79
N GLY A 130 30.25 -15.29 -0.30
CA GLY A 130 29.38 -16.46 -0.40
C GLY A 130 28.00 -16.29 0.24
N SER A 131 27.13 -17.28 -0.01
CA SER A 131 25.72 -17.24 0.39
C SER A 131 25.51 -17.28 1.89
N ASP A 132 26.37 -17.99 2.65
CA ASP A 132 26.29 -18.05 4.11
C ASP A 132 26.46 -16.66 4.73
N THR A 133 27.49 -15.92 4.32
CA THR A 133 27.71 -14.54 4.79
C THR A 133 26.52 -13.63 4.46
N ILE A 134 25.96 -13.74 3.25
CA ILE A 134 24.78 -12.95 2.85
C ILE A 134 23.58 -13.31 3.73
N ALA A 135 23.33 -14.59 3.98
CA ALA A 135 22.25 -15.04 4.86
C ALA A 135 22.49 -14.59 6.32
N ASN A 136 23.73 -14.62 6.81
CA ASN A 136 24.09 -14.10 8.13
C ASN A 136 23.80 -12.60 8.24
N ILE A 137 24.17 -11.81 7.23
CA ILE A 137 23.84 -10.38 7.14
C ILE A 137 22.32 -10.17 7.07
N GLN A 138 21.61 -10.99 6.31
CA GLN A 138 20.16 -10.91 6.16
C GLN A 138 19.43 -11.03 7.51
N ARG A 139 19.88 -11.94 8.39
CA ARG A 139 19.28 -12.18 9.73
C ARG A 139 19.31 -10.94 10.62
N ALA A 140 20.21 -9.98 10.37
CA ALA A 140 20.21 -8.71 11.07
C ALA A 140 19.05 -7.80 10.62
N GLY A 141 18.52 -6.98 11.53
CA GLY A 141 17.38 -6.11 11.23
C GLY A 141 16.11 -6.93 11.01
N ALA A 142 15.33 -6.58 9.98
CA ALA A 142 14.01 -7.19 9.75
C ALA A 142 14.03 -8.50 8.93
N GLY A 143 15.16 -9.22 8.90
CA GLY A 143 15.26 -10.51 8.18
C GLY A 143 15.20 -10.42 6.64
N VAL A 144 15.23 -9.21 6.07
CA VAL A 144 15.17 -8.97 4.61
C VAL A 144 16.52 -8.52 4.08
N TYR A 145 17.01 -9.10 2.99
CA TYR A 145 18.19 -8.63 2.26
C TYR A 145 17.78 -8.03 0.92
N TYR A 146 18.24 -6.82 0.59
CA TYR A 146 17.88 -6.14 -0.66
C TYR A 146 19.04 -6.09 -1.64
N ASN A 147 18.76 -6.49 -2.89
CA ASN A 147 19.53 -6.07 -4.06
C ASN A 147 18.79 -4.91 -4.73
N THR A 148 19.54 -3.91 -5.21
CA THR A 148 18.99 -2.66 -5.76
C THR A 148 19.69 -2.30 -7.05
N LEU A 149 19.05 -1.47 -7.90
CA LEU A 149 19.59 -1.04 -9.19
C LEU A 149 19.91 -2.20 -10.14
N VAL A 150 19.16 -3.30 -10.02
CA VAL A 150 19.33 -4.50 -10.84
C VAL A 150 18.63 -4.29 -12.17
N GLN A 151 19.37 -4.31 -13.27
CA GLN A 151 18.81 -4.12 -14.61
C GLN A 151 18.37 -5.47 -15.18
N ILE A 152 17.06 -5.63 -15.43
CA ILE A 152 16.53 -6.79 -16.16
C ILE A 152 15.76 -6.28 -17.38
N ASN A 153 16.29 -6.58 -18.56
CA ASN A 153 15.84 -5.97 -19.82
C ASN A 153 15.87 -4.42 -19.68
N GLU A 154 14.77 -3.73 -19.98
CA GLU A 154 14.64 -2.27 -19.81
C GLU A 154 14.10 -1.86 -18.42
N GLN A 155 13.93 -2.79 -17.48
CA GLN A 155 13.36 -2.51 -16.16
C GLN A 155 14.45 -2.51 -15.08
N VAL A 156 14.53 -1.42 -14.31
CA VAL A 156 15.34 -1.36 -13.08
C VAL A 156 14.53 -1.97 -11.94
N LEU A 157 15.13 -2.89 -11.20
CA LEU A 157 14.55 -3.58 -10.06
C LEU A 157 15.28 -3.27 -8.76
N LYS A 158 14.51 -3.25 -7.68
CA LYS A 158 14.99 -3.50 -6.33
C LYS A 158 14.18 -4.64 -5.76
N TYR A 159 14.84 -5.69 -5.29
CA TYR A 159 14.16 -6.85 -4.74
C TYR A 159 14.72 -7.24 -3.37
N GLY A 160 13.82 -7.46 -2.41
CA GLY A 160 14.13 -7.97 -1.09
C GLY A 160 13.93 -9.48 -1.01
N VAL A 161 14.75 -10.20 -0.28
CA VAL A 161 14.62 -11.64 -0.01
C VAL A 161 14.37 -11.82 1.48
N ILE A 162 13.35 -12.61 1.85
CA ILE A 162 12.99 -12.94 3.23
C ILE A 162 12.62 -14.42 3.35
N GLY A 163 13.07 -15.07 4.43
CA GLY A 163 12.67 -16.44 4.73
C GLY A 163 11.20 -16.52 5.18
N ILE A 164 10.47 -17.57 4.77
CA ILE A 164 9.04 -17.73 5.05
C ILE A 164 8.70 -17.68 6.55
N LYS A 165 9.59 -18.20 7.41
CA LYS A 165 9.41 -18.16 8.87
C LYS A 165 9.40 -16.72 9.40
N ASP A 166 10.41 -15.93 9.03
CA ASP A 166 10.50 -14.52 9.43
C ASP A 166 9.39 -13.67 8.79
N PHE A 167 8.98 -13.99 7.57
CA PHE A 167 7.85 -13.35 6.91
C PHE A 167 6.54 -13.56 7.68
N ILE A 168 6.21 -14.80 8.04
CA ILE A 168 5.01 -15.12 8.81
C ILE A 168 5.06 -14.51 10.21
N ASP A 169 6.22 -14.59 10.89
CA ASP A 169 6.39 -13.99 12.22
C ASP A 169 6.20 -12.47 12.17
N ASP A 170 6.72 -11.78 11.15
CA ASP A 170 6.51 -10.34 11.02
C ASP A 170 5.05 -9.99 10.71
N LEU A 171 4.31 -10.84 9.98
CA LEU A 171 2.88 -10.66 9.71
C LEU A 171 2.00 -10.83 10.95
N ILE A 172 2.23 -11.89 11.73
CA ILE A 172 1.35 -12.27 12.85
C ILE A 172 1.76 -11.56 14.14
N ARG A 173 3.06 -11.48 14.42
CA ARG A 173 3.57 -10.96 15.71
C ARG A 173 4.03 -9.52 15.63
N TRP A 174 4.12 -8.95 14.42
CA TRP A 174 4.82 -7.70 14.14
C TRP A 174 6.18 -7.70 14.82
N LYS A 175 7.03 -8.68 14.48
CA LYS A 175 8.39 -8.78 15.04
C LYS A 175 9.22 -7.52 14.77
N TRP A 176 9.00 -6.90 13.60
CA TRP A 176 9.67 -5.67 13.18
C TRP A 176 8.72 -4.61 12.63
N LEU A 177 7.48 -4.97 12.29
CA LEU A 177 6.51 -4.12 11.61
C LEU A 177 7.06 -3.58 10.27
N TYR A 178 7.94 -4.33 9.62
CA TYR A 178 8.67 -3.88 8.43
C TYR A 178 8.00 -4.36 7.15
N ILE A 179 7.94 -5.69 6.96
CA ILE A 179 7.22 -6.29 5.84
C ILE A 179 5.72 -6.26 6.10
N SER A 180 5.29 -6.53 7.33
CA SER A 180 3.88 -6.40 7.71
C SER A 180 3.35 -4.99 7.51
N GLY A 181 4.13 -3.98 7.90
CA GLY A 181 3.81 -2.58 7.65
C GLY A 181 3.66 -2.26 6.17
N ARG A 182 4.52 -2.83 5.30
CA ARG A 182 4.37 -2.72 3.84
C ARG A 182 3.07 -3.37 3.34
N LEU A 183 2.71 -4.52 3.90
CA LEU A 183 1.53 -5.31 3.54
C LEU A 183 0.22 -4.82 4.19
N HIS A 184 0.26 -3.77 5.03
CA HIS A 184 -0.93 -2.97 5.38
C HIS A 184 -1.44 -2.12 4.22
N LYS A 185 -0.67 -2.03 3.14
CA LYS A 185 -0.95 -1.22 1.96
C LYS A 185 -1.12 -2.14 0.74
N PRO A 186 -1.86 -1.73 -0.29
CA PRO A 186 -2.02 -2.52 -1.51
C PRO A 186 -0.69 -2.95 -2.13
N VAL A 187 -0.60 -4.21 -2.55
CA VAL A 187 0.53 -4.80 -3.29
C VAL A 187 0.00 -5.66 -4.43
N LEU A 188 0.84 -5.86 -5.45
CA LEU A 188 0.54 -6.77 -6.55
C LEU A 188 1.24 -8.10 -6.30
N PHE A 189 0.50 -9.13 -5.90
CA PHE A 189 1.04 -10.49 -5.82
C PHE A 189 1.33 -11.06 -7.22
N LEU A 190 2.56 -11.55 -7.39
CA LEU A 190 3.04 -12.17 -8.63
C LEU A 190 2.95 -13.70 -8.59
N THR A 191 2.71 -14.25 -7.41
CA THR A 191 2.48 -15.68 -7.14
C THR A 191 1.04 -15.93 -6.68
N ASP A 192 0.58 -17.17 -6.78
CA ASP A 192 -0.77 -17.57 -6.36
C ASP A 192 -0.79 -17.88 -4.85
N VAL A 193 -0.91 -16.83 -4.03
CA VAL A 193 -0.88 -16.94 -2.56
C VAL A 193 -2.10 -17.65 -1.98
N GLU A 194 -3.23 -17.65 -2.69
CA GLU A 194 -4.48 -18.28 -2.25
C GLU A 194 -4.37 -19.80 -2.12
N ARG A 195 -3.39 -20.41 -2.80
CA ARG A 195 -3.08 -21.84 -2.70
C ARG A 195 -2.27 -22.22 -1.46
N GLU A 196 -1.84 -21.24 -0.67
CA GLU A 196 -1.02 -21.42 0.54
C GLU A 196 -1.84 -20.98 1.77
N PRO A 197 -2.56 -21.91 2.46
CA PRO A 197 -3.50 -21.56 3.53
C PRO A 197 -2.86 -20.79 4.69
N THR A 198 -1.71 -21.25 5.18
CA THR A 198 -0.99 -20.61 6.29
C THR A 198 -0.55 -19.19 5.93
N LEU A 199 -0.08 -18.98 4.70
CA LEU A 199 0.32 -17.66 4.19
C LEU A 199 -0.89 -16.73 4.11
N THR A 200 -1.99 -17.24 3.54
CA THR A 200 -3.24 -16.48 3.39
C THR A 200 -3.79 -16.09 4.77
N GLU A 201 -3.75 -16.99 5.76
CA GLU A 201 -4.16 -16.70 7.13
C GLU A 201 -3.28 -15.62 7.81
N ALA A 202 -1.96 -15.72 7.66
CA ALA A 202 -1.03 -14.73 8.19
C ALA A 202 -1.28 -13.33 7.59
N LEU A 203 -1.52 -13.26 6.27
CA LEU A 203 -1.86 -12.00 5.59
C LEU A 203 -3.16 -11.40 6.13
N LYS A 204 -4.21 -12.22 6.32
CA LYS A 204 -5.49 -11.77 6.91
C LYS A 204 -5.29 -11.24 8.32
N SER A 205 -4.59 -11.99 9.16
CA SER A 205 -4.28 -11.60 10.54
C SER A 205 -3.58 -10.25 10.59
N ASN A 206 -2.63 -10.01 9.68
CA ASN A 206 -1.95 -8.73 9.57
C ASN A 206 -2.89 -7.55 9.21
N ILE A 207 -3.82 -7.76 8.27
CA ILE A 207 -4.82 -6.75 7.87
C ILE A 207 -5.81 -6.44 8.99
N VAL A 208 -6.31 -7.47 9.69
CA VAL A 208 -7.19 -7.30 10.86
C VAL A 208 -6.48 -6.54 11.97
N SER A 209 -5.23 -6.91 12.27
CA SER A 209 -4.41 -6.24 13.30
C SER A 209 -4.18 -4.76 12.96
N ALA A 210 -3.91 -4.45 11.68
CA ALA A 210 -3.76 -3.08 11.21
C ALA A 210 -5.05 -2.26 11.36
N ALA A 211 -6.20 -2.82 10.99
CA ALA A 211 -7.50 -2.18 11.15
C ALA A 211 -7.84 -1.92 12.63
N CYS A 212 -7.57 -2.90 13.49
CA CYS A 212 -7.73 -2.78 14.94
C CYS A 212 -6.88 -1.64 15.52
N CYS A 213 -5.57 -1.67 15.30
CA CYS A 213 -4.67 -0.64 15.81
C CYS A 213 -4.98 0.75 15.23
N ALA A 214 -5.34 0.85 13.96
CA ALA A 214 -5.75 2.13 13.37
C ALA A 214 -7.02 2.67 14.06
N THR A 215 -8.04 1.84 14.24
CA THR A 215 -9.29 2.23 14.91
C THR A 215 -9.07 2.65 16.35
N LEU A 216 -8.24 1.90 17.10
CA LEU A 216 -7.87 2.24 18.47
C LEU A 216 -7.23 3.64 18.53
N LEU A 217 -6.34 3.97 17.59
CA LEU A 217 -5.65 5.26 17.52
C LEU A 217 -6.54 6.44 17.11
N MET A 218 -7.75 6.19 16.57
CA MET A 218 -8.76 7.21 16.29
C MET A 218 -9.58 7.49 17.56
N GLU A 219 -8.92 7.92 18.64
CA GLU A 219 -9.54 8.12 19.96
C GLU A 219 -10.50 9.31 19.97
N ASP A 220 -10.07 10.45 19.42
CA ASP A 220 -10.84 11.70 19.45
C ASP A 220 -11.91 11.80 18.34
N ASN A 221 -11.81 10.96 17.30
CA ASN A 221 -12.65 11.03 16.11
C ASN A 221 -13.60 9.82 16.03
N VAL A 222 -14.82 9.98 16.54
CA VAL A 222 -15.88 8.96 16.44
C VAL A 222 -16.34 8.77 14.99
N HIS A 223 -16.28 9.83 14.18
CA HIS A 223 -16.64 9.82 12.76
C HIS A 223 -15.44 10.23 11.92
N PHE A 224 -15.24 9.55 10.79
CA PHE A 224 -14.12 9.79 9.89
C PHE A 224 -14.42 9.29 8.48
N THR A 225 -13.75 9.86 7.50
CA THR A 225 -13.78 9.44 6.11
C THR A 225 -12.91 8.19 5.88
N PRO A 226 -13.13 7.43 4.79
CA PRO A 226 -12.23 6.37 4.35
C PRO A 226 -10.78 6.81 4.18
N VAL A 227 -10.56 8.03 3.66
CA VAL A 227 -9.21 8.57 3.47
C VAL A 227 -8.51 8.77 4.81
N GLU A 228 -9.20 9.32 5.82
CA GLU A 228 -8.63 9.49 7.17
C GLU A 228 -8.29 8.15 7.82
N PHE A 229 -9.18 7.16 7.70
CA PHE A 229 -8.93 5.81 8.21
C PHE A 229 -7.71 5.17 7.55
N PHE A 230 -7.63 5.20 6.21
CA PHE A 230 -6.50 4.59 5.49
C PHE A 230 -5.20 5.37 5.67
N ASN A 231 -5.24 6.68 5.90
CA ASN A 231 -4.07 7.44 6.36
C ASN A 231 -3.60 6.95 7.73
N GLN A 232 -4.53 6.66 8.65
CA GLN A 232 -4.19 6.12 9.98
C GLN A 232 -3.57 4.73 9.88
N VAL A 233 -4.09 3.86 9.00
CA VAL A 233 -3.54 2.52 8.69
C VAL A 233 -2.16 2.63 8.05
N ALA A 234 -2.03 3.36 6.95
CA ALA A 234 -0.77 3.49 6.21
C ALA A 234 0.33 4.10 7.10
N GLY A 235 -0.05 5.02 7.99
CA GLY A 235 0.83 5.68 8.95
C GLY A 235 1.36 4.78 10.06
N LEU A 236 0.76 3.61 10.34
CA LEU A 236 1.24 2.69 11.39
C LEU A 236 2.72 2.34 11.21
N SER A 237 3.13 2.08 9.97
CA SER A 237 4.51 1.72 9.63
C SER A 237 5.48 2.90 9.49
N TYR A 238 5.01 4.14 9.71
CA TYR A 238 5.83 5.36 9.63
C TYR A 238 5.96 6.09 10.97
N LYS A 239 5.15 5.74 11.98
CA LYS A 239 5.26 6.32 13.32
C LYS A 239 6.63 6.00 13.90
N GLY A 240 7.48 7.00 14.12
CA GLY A 240 8.84 6.81 14.63
C GLY A 240 9.87 6.39 13.59
N ASP A 241 9.51 6.32 12.30
CA ASP A 241 10.46 6.07 11.23
C ASP A 241 11.38 7.29 11.06
N PHE A 242 12.65 7.14 11.42
CA PHE A 242 13.62 8.23 11.38
C PHE A 242 13.78 8.82 9.96
N ARG A 243 13.53 8.03 8.91
CA ARG A 243 13.64 8.47 7.51
C ARG A 243 12.63 9.56 7.16
N MET A 244 11.47 9.58 7.83
CA MET A 244 10.48 10.66 7.70
C MET A 244 10.99 12.01 8.21
N PHE A 245 12.01 12.01 9.07
CA PHE A 245 12.60 13.24 9.62
C PHE A 245 13.85 13.70 8.85
N VAL A 246 14.51 12.79 8.12
CA VAL A 246 15.84 13.00 7.52
C VAL A 246 15.81 13.13 6.00
N GLY A 247 14.66 12.93 5.33
CA GLY A 247 14.58 13.21 3.88
C GLY A 247 13.41 12.65 3.09
N GLU A 248 12.44 11.93 3.69
CA GLU A 248 11.23 11.54 2.97
C GLU A 248 10.16 12.65 2.92
N ASP A 249 9.35 12.65 1.85
CA ASP A 249 8.19 13.54 1.70
C ASP A 249 7.23 13.41 2.89
N LYS A 250 6.92 14.54 3.54
CA LYS A 250 6.01 14.60 4.70
C LYS A 250 4.58 14.20 4.34
N GLU A 251 4.19 14.40 3.08
CA GLU A 251 2.87 14.05 2.53
C GLU A 251 2.83 12.63 1.96
N LYS A 252 3.93 11.86 2.03
CA LYS A 252 4.05 10.54 1.41
C LYS A 252 2.92 9.59 1.78
N VAL A 253 2.51 9.57 3.05
CA VAL A 253 1.40 8.70 3.52
C VAL A 253 0.09 9.08 2.84
N ILE A 254 -0.22 10.36 2.77
CA ILE A 254 -1.43 10.90 2.15
C ILE A 254 -1.43 10.62 0.64
N ASN A 255 -0.27 10.80 -0.01
CA ASN A 255 -0.09 10.54 -1.43
C ASN A 255 -0.29 9.05 -1.78
N ILE A 256 0.20 8.14 -0.93
CA ILE A 256 -0.04 6.69 -1.08
C ILE A 256 -1.54 6.39 -1.03
N VAL A 257 -2.25 6.91 -0.02
CA VAL A 257 -3.67 6.60 0.17
C VAL A 257 -4.52 7.19 -0.94
N ARG A 258 -4.29 8.44 -1.33
CA ARG A 258 -5.02 9.08 -2.44
C ARG A 258 -4.78 8.38 -3.77
N GLY A 259 -3.56 7.92 -4.03
CA GLY A 259 -3.19 7.25 -5.28
C GLY A 259 -3.73 5.81 -5.42
N SER A 260 -4.17 5.17 -4.32
CA SER A 260 -4.66 3.78 -4.35
C SER A 260 -5.86 3.53 -3.43
N LEU A 261 -6.76 4.51 -3.31
CA LEU A 261 -7.86 4.47 -2.34
C LEU A 261 -8.81 3.27 -2.58
N LEU A 262 -9.11 2.97 -3.85
CA LEU A 262 -9.98 1.86 -4.20
C LEU A 262 -9.37 0.51 -3.81
N GLU A 263 -8.06 0.34 -4.01
CA GLU A 263 -7.34 -0.87 -3.62
C GLU A 263 -7.26 -1.02 -2.10
N PHE A 264 -7.17 0.08 -1.34
CA PHE A 264 -7.31 0.03 0.12
C PHE A 264 -8.71 -0.42 0.53
N GLN A 265 -9.76 0.12 -0.10
CA GLN A 265 -11.14 -0.30 0.17
C GLN A 265 -11.34 -1.78 -0.11
N ASP A 266 -10.85 -2.28 -1.24
CA ASP A 266 -10.90 -3.70 -1.58
C ASP A 266 -10.15 -4.55 -0.56
N LEU A 267 -8.92 -4.16 -0.20
CA LEU A 267 -8.07 -4.87 0.77
C LEU A 267 -8.74 -4.99 2.15
N TYR A 268 -9.39 -3.93 2.61
CA TYR A 268 -9.97 -3.88 3.95
C TYR A 268 -11.47 -4.22 3.99
N SER A 269 -12.11 -4.42 2.83
CA SER A 269 -13.56 -4.61 2.69
C SER A 269 -14.14 -5.70 3.61
N SER A 270 -13.43 -6.81 3.79
CA SER A 270 -13.90 -7.92 4.61
C SER A 270 -13.69 -7.73 6.12
N VAL A 271 -12.82 -6.81 6.54
CA VAL A 271 -12.46 -6.62 7.95
C VAL A 271 -13.07 -5.35 8.55
N LEU A 272 -13.32 -4.32 7.74
CA LEU A 272 -13.90 -3.05 8.21
C LEU A 272 -15.20 -3.20 9.01
N PRO A 273 -16.17 -4.05 8.61
CA PRO A 273 -17.42 -4.20 9.36
C PRO A 273 -17.24 -4.63 10.82
N GLU A 274 -16.08 -5.17 11.21
CA GLU A 274 -15.78 -5.52 12.59
C GLU A 274 -15.46 -4.28 13.46
N PHE A 275 -14.89 -3.24 12.86
CA PHE A 275 -14.35 -2.08 13.58
C PHE A 275 -15.17 -0.80 13.39
N VAL A 276 -15.94 -0.71 12.31
CA VAL A 276 -16.69 0.50 11.95
C VAL A 276 -18.10 0.18 11.45
N ASP A 277 -19.00 1.15 11.60
CA ASP A 277 -20.29 1.20 10.94
C ASP A 277 -20.23 2.17 9.74
N PHE A 278 -20.69 1.73 8.57
CA PHE A 278 -20.81 2.59 7.39
C PHE A 278 -22.06 3.46 7.51
N LEU A 279 -21.92 4.76 7.29
CA LEU A 279 -23.05 5.70 7.33
C LEU A 279 -23.77 5.75 5.97
N PRO A 280 -25.05 6.20 5.92
CA PRO A 280 -25.90 6.09 4.72
C PRO A 280 -25.37 6.80 3.46
N ASP A 281 -24.49 7.79 3.62
CA ASP A 281 -23.84 8.47 2.49
C ASP A 281 -22.61 7.70 1.96
N ASN A 282 -22.15 6.67 2.67
CA ASN A 282 -20.87 5.97 2.49
C ASN A 282 -19.64 6.90 2.43
N LEU A 283 -19.80 8.19 2.73
CA LEU A 283 -18.72 9.17 2.77
C LEU A 283 -18.02 9.14 4.13
N MET A 284 -18.77 8.76 5.17
CA MET A 284 -18.30 8.69 6.54
C MET A 284 -18.46 7.28 7.13
N MET A 285 -17.55 6.96 8.03
CA MET A 285 -17.56 5.76 8.86
C MET A 285 -17.61 6.19 10.32
N LYS A 286 -18.30 5.40 11.12
CA LYS A 286 -18.39 5.58 12.57
C LYS A 286 -17.62 4.48 13.27
N LYS A 287 -16.73 4.86 14.20
CA LYS A 287 -16.01 3.92 15.07
C LYS A 287 -16.98 3.12 15.93
N LYS A 288 -16.84 1.79 15.94
CA LYS A 288 -17.49 0.92 16.94
C LYS A 288 -16.79 1.07 18.29
N ASN A 289 -17.40 0.56 19.35
CA ASN A 289 -16.80 0.59 20.70
C ASN A 289 -15.62 -0.40 20.82
N VAL A 290 -14.52 -0.07 20.14
CA VAL A 290 -13.27 -0.82 20.08
C VAL A 290 -12.38 -0.34 21.21
N THR A 291 -12.12 -1.20 22.19
CA THR A 291 -11.18 -0.95 23.29
C THR A 291 -10.03 -1.94 23.22
N LEU A 292 -8.91 -1.62 23.87
CA LEU A 292 -7.76 -2.53 23.94
C LEU A 292 -8.12 -3.88 24.57
N GLU A 293 -9.00 -3.87 25.56
CA GLU A 293 -9.46 -5.07 26.25
C GLU A 293 -10.37 -5.93 25.35
N SER A 294 -11.35 -5.32 24.68
CA SER A 294 -12.29 -6.09 23.85
C SER A 294 -11.69 -6.61 22.54
N PHE A 295 -10.58 -6.03 22.08
CA PHE A 295 -9.91 -6.41 20.83
C PHE A 295 -8.47 -6.90 21.05
N GLU A 296 -8.15 -7.36 22.27
CA GLU A 296 -6.82 -7.85 22.61
C GLU A 296 -6.36 -8.97 21.67
N SER A 297 -7.24 -9.87 21.25
CA SER A 297 -6.92 -10.98 20.33
C SER A 297 -6.33 -10.52 18.99
N TYR A 298 -6.64 -9.30 18.56
CA TYR A 298 -6.15 -8.71 17.30
C TYR A 298 -4.90 -7.87 17.46
N ILE A 299 -4.42 -7.66 18.69
CA ILE A 299 -3.18 -6.91 18.92
C ILE A 299 -1.99 -7.86 18.78
N PRO A 300 -1.01 -7.55 17.92
CA PRO A 300 0.16 -8.39 17.75
C PRO A 300 1.03 -8.45 18.99
N GLU A 301 1.68 -9.59 19.19
CA GLU A 301 2.45 -9.91 20.40
C GLU A 301 3.50 -8.83 20.76
N ALA A 302 4.24 -8.32 19.77
CA ALA A 302 5.25 -7.29 20.04
C ALA A 302 4.66 -5.98 20.60
N ILE A 303 3.44 -5.63 20.16
CA ILE A 303 2.71 -4.47 20.66
C ILE A 303 2.17 -4.74 22.06
N LYS A 304 1.55 -5.91 22.28
CA LYS A 304 1.04 -6.34 23.60
C LYS A 304 2.12 -6.26 24.67
N GLN A 305 3.28 -6.86 24.43
CA GLN A 305 4.39 -6.87 25.38
C GLN A 305 4.81 -5.46 25.78
N THR A 306 4.82 -4.53 24.82
CA THR A 306 5.19 -3.15 25.08
C THR A 306 4.11 -2.39 25.86
N ILE A 307 2.83 -2.66 25.59
CA ILE A 307 1.70 -2.10 26.33
C ILE A 307 1.67 -2.63 27.77
N MET A 308 1.94 -3.92 27.98
CA MET A 308 2.04 -4.54 29.31
C MET A 308 3.17 -3.92 30.17
N GLN A 309 4.17 -3.31 29.55
CA GLN A 309 5.21 -2.52 30.23
C GLN A 309 4.77 -1.09 30.57
N GLY A 310 3.47 -0.78 30.45
CA GLY A 310 2.89 0.53 30.78
C GLY A 310 3.02 1.59 29.67
N LYS A 311 3.44 1.22 28.46
CA LYS A 311 3.53 2.16 27.34
C LYS A 311 2.21 2.28 26.59
N SER A 312 1.93 3.46 26.04
CA SER A 312 0.78 3.64 25.15
C SER A 312 0.96 2.89 23.82
N LEU A 313 -0.15 2.59 23.14
CA LEU A 313 -0.13 2.00 21.78
C LEU A 313 0.72 2.82 20.80
N ARG A 314 0.64 4.16 20.87
CA ARG A 314 1.46 5.08 20.06
C ARG A 314 2.96 4.87 20.31
N SER A 315 3.35 4.76 21.58
CA SER A 315 4.74 4.54 21.98
C SER A 315 5.24 3.15 21.58
N ALA A 316 4.39 2.12 21.70
CA ALA A 316 4.71 0.76 21.25
C ALA A 316 5.00 0.72 19.75
N LEU A 317 4.11 1.29 18.92
CA LEU A 317 4.30 1.39 17.47
C LEU A 317 5.55 2.20 17.10
N SER A 318 5.78 3.34 17.76
CA SER A 318 6.95 4.17 17.49
C SER A 318 8.26 3.43 17.80
N THR A 319 8.30 2.68 18.91
CA THR A 319 9.50 1.96 19.34
C THR A 319 9.88 0.88 18.33
N ILE A 320 8.90 0.10 17.87
CA ILE A 320 9.19 -1.00 16.95
C ILE A 320 9.63 -0.50 15.56
N VAL A 321 8.93 0.50 15.01
CA VAL A 321 9.25 1.08 13.69
C VAL A 321 10.61 1.77 13.72
N GLN A 322 10.92 2.51 14.78
CA GLN A 322 12.23 3.16 14.92
C GLN A 322 13.36 2.13 14.92
N LYS A 323 13.22 1.06 15.72
CA LYS A 323 14.22 -0.01 15.81
C LYS A 323 14.45 -0.67 14.45
N SER A 324 13.38 -1.06 13.75
CA SER A 324 13.50 -1.76 12.46
C SER A 324 14.02 -0.85 11.35
N SER A 325 13.58 0.42 11.28
CA SER A 325 14.02 1.39 10.28
C SER A 325 15.52 1.69 10.40
N VAL A 326 16.02 1.95 11.62
CA VAL A 326 17.45 2.22 11.86
C VAL A 326 18.32 1.02 11.46
N GLN A 327 17.95 -0.17 11.92
CA GLN A 327 18.71 -1.39 11.61
C GLN A 327 18.75 -1.68 10.10
N GLN A 328 17.63 -1.50 9.40
CA GLN A 328 17.57 -1.73 7.96
C GLN A 328 18.34 -0.70 7.16
N SER A 329 18.30 0.57 7.56
CA SER A 329 19.04 1.63 6.89
C SER A 329 20.54 1.46 7.05
N LEU A 330 21.01 1.12 8.26
CA LEU A 330 22.42 0.83 8.51
C LEU A 330 22.89 -0.38 7.69
N LYS A 331 22.10 -1.46 7.65
CA LYS A 331 22.40 -2.63 6.83
C LYS A 331 22.53 -2.27 5.35
N GLY A 332 21.61 -1.48 4.81
CA GLY A 332 21.65 -1.04 3.42
C GLY A 332 22.91 -0.26 3.06
N VAL A 333 23.41 0.59 3.96
CA VAL A 333 24.68 1.32 3.77
C VAL A 333 25.88 0.36 3.71
N VAL A 334 25.92 -0.62 4.62
CA VAL A 334 27.00 -1.60 4.68
C VAL A 334 26.99 -2.51 3.44
N THR A 335 25.82 -2.96 3.00
CA THR A 335 25.71 -3.93 1.90
C THR A 335 25.80 -3.30 0.52
N ALA A 336 25.35 -2.06 0.32
CA ALA A 336 25.49 -1.37 -0.97
C ALA A 336 26.93 -0.90 -1.24
N GLY A 337 27.75 -0.78 -0.19
CA GLY A 337 29.05 -0.13 -0.25
C GLY A 337 28.90 1.40 -0.18
N PHE A 338 29.84 2.07 0.52
CA PHE A 338 29.75 3.49 0.87
C PHE A 338 29.49 4.42 -0.34
N HIS A 339 30.00 4.08 -1.53
CA HIS A 339 29.86 4.88 -2.75
C HIS A 339 28.47 4.80 -3.43
N VAL A 340 27.77 3.67 -3.32
CA VAL A 340 26.43 3.51 -3.94
C VAL A 340 25.37 4.23 -3.09
N SER A 341 25.50 4.23 -1.76
CA SER A 341 24.57 4.92 -0.87
C SER A 341 24.55 6.45 -1.08
N LEU A 342 25.70 7.08 -1.33
CA LEU A 342 25.77 8.50 -1.70
C LEU A 342 25.06 8.77 -3.04
N SER A 343 25.24 7.90 -4.02
CA SER A 343 24.64 8.04 -5.35
C SER A 343 23.11 7.91 -5.32
N VAL A 344 22.56 7.00 -4.51
CA VAL A 344 21.11 6.84 -4.31
C VAL A 344 20.50 8.04 -3.59
N SER A 345 21.17 8.60 -2.59
CA SER A 345 20.70 9.81 -1.88
C SER A 345 20.73 11.07 -2.77
N ILE A 346 21.68 11.15 -3.71
CA ILE A 346 21.75 12.24 -4.68
C ILE A 346 20.64 12.08 -5.73
N ARG A 347 20.39 10.86 -6.22
CA ARG A 347 19.34 10.61 -7.24
C ARG A 347 17.92 10.76 -6.70
N SER A 348 17.66 10.44 -5.43
CA SER A 348 16.35 10.70 -4.80
C SER A 348 16.03 12.19 -4.69
N ASN A 349 17.04 13.05 -4.51
CA ASN A 349 16.87 14.50 -4.42
C ASN A 349 16.66 15.18 -5.79
N PHE A 350 17.09 14.56 -6.89
CA PHE A 350 16.91 15.11 -8.24
C PHE A 350 15.57 14.72 -8.89
N VAL A 351 14.92 13.65 -8.44
CA VAL A 351 13.61 13.22 -8.98
C VAL A 351 12.43 13.95 -8.32
N THR A 352 12.64 14.67 -7.22
CA THR A 352 11.60 15.48 -6.56
C THR A 352 11.52 16.94 -7.03
N HIS A 353 12.30 17.33 -8.05
CA HIS A 353 12.33 18.71 -8.55
C HIS A 353 11.94 18.90 -10.02
N GLN A 354 11.43 17.86 -10.69
CA GLN A 354 10.75 18.00 -11.98
C GLN A 354 9.50 17.13 -11.99
N ASP A 355 8.38 17.71 -11.58
CA ASP A 355 7.05 17.66 -12.23
C ASP A 355 6.01 18.34 -11.33
#